data_AF-A0A2E9INJ4-F1
#
_entry.id   AF-A0A2E9INJ4-F1
#
_cell.length_a   1.000
_cell.length_b   1.000
_cell.length_c   1.000
_cell.angle_alpha   90.00
_cell.angle_beta   90.00
_cell.angle_gamma   90.00
#
_symmetry.space_group_name_H-M   'P 1'
#
loop_
_entity.id
_entity.type
_entity.pdbx_description
1 polymer ?
#
loop_
_entity_poly.entity_id
_entity_poly.type
_entity_poly.pdbx_seq_one_letter_code
_entity_poly.pdbx_strand_id
1 'polypeptide(L)'
;MSPGIAQTSPAPEAQFRVVSMSDVETVLFDLDKEQEVLIASVGTFSRLYPAPKDGNVVFYKETPNPESGLPPIKTPLAKSQLPSQSVGPYLILLIPNNSPNTKLKFKTVVLDHSLENFPANTYRVYNYSKRQLAVRLAEANLLLSTAESGSVPYPDGRKAWLKVAANDQDEGWLVVRSAPQPVGSNTRTTVFLVDIEPSELDPNPLGIMDRRIRERIFTDDTGMQHLR
;
A
#
# COMPACT_ATOMS: atom_id res chain seq x y z
N MET A 1 13.23 51.07 11.05
CA MET A 1 13.24 49.85 10.22
C MET A 1 12.50 48.79 11.01
N SER A 2 11.28 48.44 10.59
CA SER A 2 10.48 47.42 11.27
C SER A 2 10.94 46.03 10.81
N PRO A 3 11.24 45.08 11.72
CA PRO A 3 11.57 43.72 11.32
C PRO A 3 10.33 43.08 10.68
N GLY A 4 10.47 42.66 9.42
CA GLY A 4 9.44 41.91 8.73
C GLY A 4 9.20 40.58 9.43
N ILE A 5 7.95 40.34 9.84
CA ILE A 5 7.52 39.04 10.35
C ILE A 5 7.63 38.06 9.18
N ALA A 6 8.55 37.10 9.28
CA ALA A 6 8.63 36.02 8.33
C ALA A 6 7.30 35.27 8.33
N GLN A 7 6.57 35.31 7.22
CA GLN A 7 5.43 34.43 6.98
C GLN A 7 5.96 33.00 6.94
N THR A 8 5.81 32.27 8.04
CA THR A 8 5.99 30.83 8.04
C THR A 8 4.87 30.24 7.21
N SER A 9 5.20 29.69 6.04
CA SER A 9 4.26 28.89 5.26
C SER A 9 3.66 27.80 6.16
N PRO A 10 2.34 27.57 6.12
CA PRO A 10 1.73 26.52 6.92
C PRO A 10 2.37 25.17 6.57
N ALA A 11 2.58 24.34 7.58
CA ALA A 11 3.10 23.00 7.38
C ALA A 11 2.18 22.24 6.40
N PRO A 12 2.74 21.45 5.47
CA PRO A 12 1.93 20.69 4.53
C PRO A 12 0.99 19.76 5.30
N GLU A 13 -0.29 19.75 4.92
CA GLU A 13 -1.29 18.87 5.52
C GLU A 13 -0.94 17.40 5.23
N ALA A 14 -1.18 16.52 6.20
CA ALA A 14 -0.96 15.10 6.01
C ALA A 14 -1.85 14.56 4.87
N GLN A 15 -1.31 13.65 4.07
CA GLN A 15 -1.99 13.08 2.91
C GLN A 15 -1.87 11.56 2.91
N PHE A 16 -2.79 10.89 2.20
CA PHE A 16 -2.70 9.46 1.95
C PHE A 16 -3.06 9.08 0.51
N ARG A 17 -2.53 7.93 0.06
CA ARG A 17 -3.00 7.19 -1.12
C ARG A 17 -3.55 5.85 -0.68
N VAL A 18 -4.35 5.23 -1.53
CA VAL A 18 -4.88 3.89 -1.31
C VAL A 18 -4.43 2.98 -2.44
N VAL A 19 -4.09 1.74 -2.10
CA VAL A 19 -3.94 0.65 -3.06
C VAL A 19 -4.79 -0.52 -2.59
N SER A 20 -5.56 -1.09 -3.50
CA SER A 20 -6.32 -2.31 -3.21
C SER A 20 -5.61 -3.56 -3.71
N MET A 21 -5.59 -4.59 -2.87
CA MET A 21 -5.12 -5.95 -3.20
C MET A 21 -6.24 -6.86 -3.71
N SER A 22 -7.43 -6.33 -3.93
CA SER A 22 -8.52 -7.02 -4.62
C SER A 22 -9.42 -6.02 -5.31
N ASP A 23 -10.31 -6.49 -6.17
CA ASP A 23 -11.32 -5.62 -6.74
C ASP A 23 -12.13 -4.98 -5.61
N VAL A 24 -12.27 -3.66 -5.71
CA VAL A 24 -13.07 -2.83 -4.84
C VAL A 24 -14.19 -2.24 -5.69
N GLU A 25 -15.41 -2.37 -5.18
CA GLU A 25 -16.55 -1.61 -5.69
C GLU A 25 -16.33 -0.11 -5.41
N THR A 26 -17.29 0.74 -5.76
CA THR A 26 -17.28 2.13 -5.32
C THR A 26 -17.20 2.21 -3.80
N VAL A 27 -16.06 2.67 -3.30
CA VAL A 27 -15.81 2.89 -1.87
C VAL A 27 -15.88 4.39 -1.60
N LEU A 28 -16.48 4.74 -0.47
CA LEU A 28 -16.67 6.12 -0.01
C LEU A 28 -15.91 6.31 1.31
N PHE A 29 -15.53 7.54 1.61
CA PHE A 29 -15.02 7.91 2.93
C PHE A 29 -15.40 9.36 3.23
N ASP A 30 -15.41 9.75 4.50
CA ASP A 30 -15.70 11.13 4.91
C ASP A 30 -14.38 11.90 5.14
N LEU A 31 -14.29 13.10 4.59
CA LEU A 31 -13.24 14.09 4.85
C LEU A 31 -13.90 15.35 5.40
N ASP A 32 -13.65 15.69 6.68
CA ASP A 32 -14.23 16.88 7.33
C ASP A 32 -15.77 17.02 7.16
N LYS A 33 -16.47 15.87 7.15
CA LYS A 33 -17.93 15.70 6.94
C LYS A 33 -18.41 15.82 5.50
N GLU A 34 -17.51 15.99 4.54
CA GLU A 34 -17.81 15.86 3.12
C GLU A 34 -17.50 14.44 2.66
N GLN A 35 -18.35 13.90 1.79
CA GLN A 35 -18.18 12.56 1.25
C GLN A 35 -17.26 12.60 0.02
N GLU A 36 -16.27 11.71 0.03
CA GLU A 36 -15.34 11.52 -1.07
C GLU A 36 -15.47 10.13 -1.68
N VAL A 37 -15.31 10.06 -3.01
CA VAL A 37 -15.26 8.79 -3.74
C VAL A 37 -13.81 8.32 -3.82
N LEU A 38 -13.57 7.11 -3.31
CA LEU A 38 -12.32 6.43 -3.51
C LEU A 38 -12.31 5.76 -4.88
N ILE A 39 -11.42 6.22 -5.75
CA ILE A 39 -11.10 5.57 -7.02
C ILE A 39 -9.76 4.85 -6.82
N ALA A 40 -9.84 3.54 -6.58
CA ALA A 40 -8.67 2.67 -6.49
C ALA A 40 -8.90 1.45 -7.39
N SER A 41 -7.92 1.11 -8.22
CA SER A 41 -7.93 -0.14 -8.99
C SER A 41 -6.90 -1.11 -8.42
N VAL A 42 -7.04 -2.39 -8.75
CA VAL A 42 -6.09 -3.40 -8.30
C VAL A 42 -4.70 -3.08 -8.80
N GLY A 43 -3.74 -2.98 -7.88
CA GLY A 43 -2.34 -2.76 -8.22
C GLY A 43 -2.01 -1.37 -8.76
N THR A 44 -2.91 -0.38 -8.60
CA THR A 44 -2.62 1.03 -8.90
C THR A 44 -2.79 1.88 -7.66
N PHE A 45 -2.03 2.97 -7.59
CA PHE A 45 -2.27 4.00 -6.58
C PHE A 45 -3.53 4.78 -6.94
N SER A 46 -4.37 5.04 -5.94
CA SER A 46 -5.33 6.13 -6.03
C SER A 46 -4.61 7.47 -6.17
N ARG A 47 -5.37 8.54 -6.46
CA ARG A 47 -4.88 9.90 -6.24
C ARG A 47 -4.51 10.12 -4.77
N LEU A 48 -3.76 11.20 -4.50
CA LEU A 48 -3.57 11.69 -3.14
C LEU A 48 -4.87 12.28 -2.62
N TYR A 49 -5.20 11.94 -1.37
CA TYR A 49 -6.29 12.52 -0.62
C TYR A 49 -5.73 13.21 0.63
N PRO A 50 -6.33 14.34 1.06
CA PRO A 50 -6.05 14.91 2.37
C PRO A 50 -6.39 13.91 3.47
N ALA A 51 -5.59 13.86 4.53
CA ALA A 51 -5.87 13.06 5.71
C ALA A 51 -6.86 13.79 6.63
N PRO A 52 -7.86 13.08 7.23
CA PRO A 52 -8.65 13.62 8.33
C PRO A 52 -7.76 14.07 9.48
N LYS A 53 -8.13 15.16 10.16
CA LYS A 53 -7.32 15.76 11.23
C LYS A 53 -7.06 14.83 12.42
N ASP A 54 -7.99 13.90 12.68
CA ASP A 54 -7.87 12.88 13.72
C ASP A 54 -7.14 11.61 13.24
N GLY A 55 -6.75 11.56 11.96
CA GLY A 55 -6.10 10.44 11.31
C GLY A 55 -7.01 9.22 11.10
N ASN A 56 -8.29 9.28 11.46
CA ASN A 56 -9.23 8.18 11.31
C ASN A 56 -9.81 8.17 9.90
N VAL A 57 -9.48 7.16 9.11
CA VAL A 57 -10.10 6.96 7.79
C VAL A 57 -11.02 5.75 7.86
N VAL A 58 -12.31 5.98 7.62
CA VAL A 58 -13.33 4.92 7.55
C VAL A 58 -13.84 4.82 6.12
N PHE A 59 -13.54 3.70 5.49
CA PHE A 59 -14.02 3.36 4.17
C PHE A 59 -15.36 2.65 4.30
N TYR A 60 -16.37 3.07 3.55
CA TYR A 60 -17.72 2.52 3.61
C TYR A 60 -18.37 2.43 2.22
N LYS A 61 -19.49 1.72 2.14
CA LYS A 61 -20.44 1.81 1.03
C LYS A 61 -21.79 2.30 1.54
N GLU A 62 -22.56 2.93 0.67
CA GLU A 62 -23.93 3.29 0.97
C GLU A 62 -24.89 2.28 0.34
N THR A 63 -25.88 1.89 1.12
CA THR A 63 -27.02 1.10 0.63
C THR A 63 -28.30 1.89 0.87
N PRO A 64 -29.26 1.87 -0.08
CA PRO A 64 -30.56 2.51 0.11
C PRO A 64 -31.21 2.11 1.43
N ASN A 65 -31.83 3.07 2.10
CA ASN A 65 -32.58 2.78 3.31
C ASN A 65 -33.88 2.05 2.93
N PRO A 66 -34.22 0.91 3.57
CA PRO A 66 -35.49 0.24 3.30
C PRO A 66 -36.71 1.09 3.69
N GLU A 67 -36.55 2.03 4.62
CA GLU A 67 -37.59 3.00 4.98
C GLU A 67 -37.51 4.24 4.09
N SER A 68 -38.62 4.55 3.42
CA SER A 68 -38.73 5.70 2.53
C SER A 68 -38.56 7.01 3.31
N GLY A 69 -37.74 7.92 2.77
CA GLY A 69 -37.49 9.24 3.36
C GLY A 69 -36.35 9.30 4.38
N LEU A 70 -35.73 8.17 4.74
CA LEU A 70 -34.53 8.15 5.57
C LEU A 70 -33.23 8.18 4.73
N PRO A 71 -32.13 8.73 5.28
CA PRO A 71 -30.84 8.77 4.59
C PRO A 71 -30.27 7.37 4.36
N PRO A 72 -29.40 7.18 3.33
CA PRO A 72 -28.73 5.91 3.07
C PRO A 72 -27.94 5.38 4.26
N ILE A 73 -27.84 4.06 4.36
CA ILE A 73 -27.11 3.39 5.44
C ILE A 73 -25.64 3.28 5.04
N LYS A 74 -24.75 3.89 5.83
CA LYS A 74 -23.29 3.74 5.68
C LYS A 74 -22.84 2.41 6.31
N THR A 75 -22.41 1.47 5.48
CA THR A 75 -21.86 0.17 5.92
C THR A 75 -20.33 0.22 5.84
N PRO A 76 -19.60 0.14 6.98
CA PRO A 76 -18.15 0.20 6.97
C PRO A 76 -17.55 -1.03 6.30
N LEU A 77 -16.61 -0.80 5.38
CA LEU A 77 -15.87 -1.82 4.66
C LEU A 77 -14.46 -2.00 5.22
N ALA A 78 -13.82 -0.91 5.66
CA ALA A 78 -12.48 -0.92 6.24
C ALA A 78 -12.30 0.29 7.17
N LYS A 79 -11.35 0.19 8.09
CA LYS A 79 -10.96 1.29 8.98
C LYS A 79 -9.44 1.34 9.08
N SER A 80 -8.86 2.52 9.10
CA SER A 80 -7.43 2.73 9.32
C SER A 80 -7.17 3.94 10.21
N GLN A 81 -6.12 3.85 11.01
CA GLN A 81 -5.60 4.96 11.79
C GLN A 81 -4.26 5.38 11.19
N LEU A 82 -4.18 6.62 10.73
CA LEU A 82 -2.93 7.22 10.31
C LEU A 82 -2.09 7.58 11.55
N PRO A 83 -0.76 7.35 11.53
CA PRO A 83 0.13 7.78 12.60
C PRO A 83 0.00 9.28 12.86
N SER A 84 -0.07 9.68 14.13
CA SER A 84 -0.15 11.10 14.51
C SER A 84 1.19 11.83 14.48
N GLN A 85 2.30 11.09 14.40
CA GLN A 85 3.66 11.60 14.58
C GLN A 85 4.40 11.89 13.27
N SER A 86 3.87 11.51 12.10
CA SER A 86 4.49 11.85 10.82
C SER A 86 3.54 12.62 9.89
N VAL A 87 4.12 13.34 8.95
CA VAL A 87 3.38 14.27 8.06
C VAL A 87 2.97 13.56 6.76
N GLY A 88 3.26 12.26 6.61
CA GLY A 88 2.99 11.51 5.39
C GLY A 88 3.93 11.91 4.23
N PRO A 89 3.56 11.62 2.96
CA PRO A 89 2.34 10.93 2.56
C PRO A 89 2.28 9.49 3.05
N TYR A 90 1.09 9.03 3.39
CA TYR A 90 0.83 7.65 3.78
C TYR A 90 0.32 6.81 2.60
N LEU A 91 0.56 5.51 2.67
CA LEU A 91 -0.08 4.53 1.80
C LEU A 91 -0.95 3.62 2.64
N ILE A 92 -2.26 3.64 2.38
CA ILE A 92 -3.21 2.72 2.97
C ILE A 92 -3.41 1.55 2.01
N LEU A 93 -3.15 0.34 2.47
CA LEU A 93 -3.40 -0.88 1.72
C LEU A 93 -4.71 -1.49 2.15
N LEU A 94 -5.62 -1.71 1.21
CA LEU A 94 -6.84 -2.48 1.43
C LEU A 94 -6.58 -3.92 1.01
N ILE A 95 -6.66 -4.84 1.97
CA ILE A 95 -6.42 -6.26 1.73
C ILE A 95 -7.70 -7.02 2.10
N PRO A 96 -8.15 -7.99 1.30
CA PRO A 96 -9.28 -8.85 1.67
C PRO A 96 -9.17 -9.37 3.09
N ASN A 97 -10.28 -9.26 3.82
CA ASN A 97 -10.38 -9.77 5.16
C ASN A 97 -11.13 -11.10 5.16
N ASN A 98 -10.39 -12.20 5.29
CA ASN A 98 -10.95 -13.55 5.29
C ASN A 98 -11.26 -14.06 6.70
N SER A 99 -11.20 -13.20 7.71
CA SER A 99 -11.53 -13.60 9.09
C SER A 99 -13.04 -13.72 9.26
N PRO A 100 -13.56 -14.86 9.77
CA PRO A 100 -15.00 -15.02 10.00
C PRO A 100 -15.53 -14.13 11.15
N ASN A 101 -14.65 -13.56 11.97
CA ASN A 101 -15.01 -12.84 13.19
C ASN A 101 -15.16 -11.32 12.99
N THR A 102 -15.05 -10.82 11.76
CA THR A 102 -15.12 -9.39 11.46
C THR A 102 -16.18 -9.10 10.41
N LYS A 103 -16.89 -7.98 10.59
CA LYS A 103 -17.85 -7.47 9.61
C LYS A 103 -17.18 -6.61 8.52
N LEU A 104 -15.90 -6.27 8.68
CA LEU A 104 -15.16 -5.45 7.72
C LEU A 104 -14.70 -6.32 6.54
N LYS A 105 -15.02 -5.90 5.33
CA LYS A 105 -14.61 -6.56 4.08
C LYS A 105 -13.10 -6.53 3.87
N PHE A 106 -12.42 -5.49 4.35
CA PHE A 106 -10.98 -5.32 4.20
C PHE A 106 -10.28 -5.09 5.54
N LYS A 107 -9.07 -5.64 5.66
CA LYS A 107 -8.09 -5.22 6.65
C LYS A 107 -7.26 -4.09 6.02
N THR A 108 -6.81 -3.16 6.85
CA THR A 108 -5.96 -2.06 6.41
C THR A 108 -4.56 -2.19 6.95
N VAL A 109 -3.57 -1.75 6.17
CA VAL A 109 -2.21 -1.51 6.64
C VAL A 109 -1.81 -0.10 6.21
N VAL A 110 -1.30 0.69 7.14
CA VAL A 110 -0.83 2.05 6.87
C VAL A 110 0.70 2.02 6.83
N LEU A 111 1.24 2.57 5.76
CA LEU A 111 2.67 2.60 5.49
C LEU A 111 3.13 4.03 5.31
N ASP A 112 4.34 4.34 5.77
CA ASP A 112 5.01 5.58 5.43
C ASP A 112 5.48 5.52 3.97
N HIS A 113 4.96 6.44 3.15
CA HIS A 113 5.21 6.51 1.71
C HIS A 113 6.03 7.75 1.32
N SER A 114 6.64 8.42 2.30
CA SER A 114 7.54 9.55 2.10
C SER A 114 8.79 9.17 1.30
N LEU A 115 9.41 10.16 0.67
CA LEU A 115 10.66 9.98 -0.08
C LEU A 115 11.86 9.76 0.82
N GLU A 116 11.81 10.23 2.08
CA GLU A 116 12.86 9.99 3.07
C GLU A 116 12.94 8.49 3.43
N ASN A 117 11.79 7.88 3.74
CA ASN A 117 11.72 6.47 4.11
C ASN A 117 11.64 5.51 2.90
N PHE A 118 11.28 6.02 1.72
CA PHE A 118 11.24 5.25 0.48
C PHE A 118 11.82 6.05 -0.69
N PRO A 119 13.16 6.20 -0.75
CA PRO A 119 13.78 7.08 -1.72
C PRO A 119 13.72 6.53 -3.14
N ALA A 120 14.08 7.38 -4.10
CA ALA A 120 14.27 6.98 -5.49
C ALA A 120 15.27 5.83 -5.63
N ASN A 121 15.12 5.07 -6.71
CA ASN A 121 15.97 3.95 -7.09
C ASN A 121 16.00 2.84 -6.04
N THR A 122 14.87 2.56 -5.42
CA THR A 122 14.73 1.48 -4.44
C THR A 122 13.52 0.59 -4.73
N TYR A 123 13.66 -0.67 -4.35
CA TYR A 123 12.53 -1.54 -4.13
C TYR A 123 12.11 -1.49 -2.67
N ARG A 124 10.82 -1.64 -2.42
CA ARG A 124 10.28 -2.02 -1.12
C ARG A 124 9.45 -3.28 -1.29
N VAL A 125 9.77 -4.32 -0.54
CA VAL A 125 9.09 -5.62 -0.62
C VAL A 125 8.32 -5.85 0.67
N TYR A 126 7.05 -6.21 0.54
CA TYR A 126 6.17 -6.56 1.65
C TYR A 126 5.80 -8.04 1.57
N ASN A 127 5.91 -8.74 2.69
CA ASN A 127 5.36 -10.09 2.82
C ASN A 127 3.92 -10.02 3.34
N TYR A 128 2.96 -10.20 2.44
CA TYR A 128 1.54 -10.35 2.77
C TYR A 128 1.03 -11.78 2.74
N SER A 129 1.93 -12.74 2.53
CA SER A 129 1.60 -14.15 2.65
C SER A 129 1.41 -14.55 4.11
N LYS A 130 0.75 -15.68 4.34
CA LYS A 130 0.62 -16.28 5.67
C LYS A 130 1.92 -16.91 6.19
N ARG A 131 2.95 -17.02 5.35
CA ARG A 131 4.21 -17.74 5.61
C ARG A 131 5.37 -16.79 5.77
N GLN A 132 6.42 -17.24 6.45
CA GLN A 132 7.71 -16.55 6.39
C GLN A 132 8.33 -16.75 5.00
N LEU A 133 8.88 -15.69 4.42
CA LEU A 133 9.47 -15.69 3.09
C LEU A 133 10.95 -15.32 3.15
N ALA A 134 11.79 -16.10 2.49
CA ALA A 134 13.15 -15.75 2.15
C ALA A 134 13.14 -15.14 0.74
N VAL A 135 13.50 -13.87 0.64
CA VAL A 135 13.44 -13.09 -0.59
C VAL A 135 14.84 -12.70 -1.00
N ARG A 136 15.24 -13.10 -2.21
CA ARG A 136 16.38 -12.50 -2.89
C ARG A 136 15.87 -11.51 -3.93
N LEU A 137 16.19 -10.24 -3.75
CA LEU A 137 15.85 -9.19 -4.70
C LEU A 137 17.09 -8.43 -5.11
N ALA A 138 17.40 -8.47 -6.40
CA ALA A 138 18.69 -8.04 -6.92
C ALA A 138 19.83 -8.79 -6.20
N GLU A 139 20.67 -8.07 -5.47
CA GLU A 139 21.83 -8.62 -4.74
C GLU A 139 21.56 -8.80 -3.24
N ALA A 140 20.42 -8.31 -2.75
CA ALA A 140 20.05 -8.38 -1.35
C ALA A 140 19.24 -9.64 -1.04
N ASN A 141 19.46 -10.18 0.16
CA ASN A 141 18.64 -11.23 0.76
C ASN A 141 17.88 -10.66 1.96
N LEU A 142 16.58 -10.92 2.02
CA LEU A 142 15.68 -10.51 3.10
C LEU A 142 15.02 -11.76 3.65
N LEU A 143 14.87 -11.82 4.96
CA LEU A 143 13.99 -12.78 5.61
C LEU A 143 12.81 -11.99 6.18
N LEU A 144 11.63 -12.17 5.59
CA LEU A 144 10.45 -11.40 5.92
C LEU A 144 9.41 -12.31 6.59
N SER A 145 9.09 -12.04 7.85
CA SER A 145 7.94 -12.64 8.53
C SER A 145 6.64 -12.08 7.96
N THR A 146 5.52 -12.70 8.31
CA THR A 146 4.19 -12.24 7.90
C THR A 146 3.98 -10.78 8.29
N ALA A 147 3.51 -9.96 7.33
CA ALA A 147 3.30 -8.52 7.44
C ALA A 147 4.57 -7.67 7.64
N GLU A 148 5.76 -8.24 7.48
CA GLU A 148 7.01 -7.48 7.48
C GLU A 148 7.36 -6.95 6.09
N SER A 149 8.30 -6.00 6.07
CA SER A 149 8.80 -5.40 4.85
C SER A 149 10.29 -5.13 4.91
N GLY A 150 10.90 -5.00 3.74
CA GLY A 150 12.28 -4.57 3.60
C GLY A 150 12.46 -3.70 2.37
N SER A 151 13.39 -2.75 2.45
CA SER A 151 13.79 -1.92 1.32
C SER A 151 15.18 -2.32 0.85
N VAL A 152 15.36 -2.36 -0.48
CA VAL A 152 16.64 -2.68 -1.11
C VAL A 152 16.90 -1.68 -2.24
N PRO A 153 18.13 -1.18 -2.40
CA PRO A 153 18.45 -0.33 -3.53
C PRO A 153 18.30 -1.09 -4.85
N TYR A 154 18.04 -0.36 -5.92
CA TYR A 154 18.22 -0.91 -7.26
C TYR A 154 19.69 -1.30 -7.47
N PRO A 155 19.95 -2.42 -8.16
CA PRO A 155 21.32 -2.74 -8.53
C PRO A 155 21.84 -1.68 -9.52
N ASP A 156 23.16 -1.48 -9.55
CA ASP A 156 23.81 -0.58 -10.51
C ASP A 156 23.60 -1.04 -11.97
N GLY A 157 23.28 -2.33 -12.16
CA GLY A 157 22.93 -2.92 -13.45
C GLY A 157 21.46 -2.71 -13.85
N ARG A 158 21.16 -2.93 -15.14
CA ARG A 158 19.79 -2.78 -15.70
C ARG A 158 18.84 -3.93 -15.38
N LYS A 159 19.29 -4.95 -14.64
CA LYS A 159 18.52 -6.18 -14.41
C LYS A 159 18.49 -6.48 -12.91
N ALA A 160 17.28 -6.62 -12.39
CA ALA A 160 17.03 -7.19 -11.08
C ALA A 160 16.19 -8.46 -11.24
N TRP A 161 16.37 -9.40 -10.32
CA TRP A 161 15.57 -10.61 -10.25
C TRP A 161 14.99 -10.75 -8.84
N LEU A 162 13.72 -11.10 -8.78
CA LEU A 162 13.05 -11.51 -7.55
C LEU A 162 13.05 -13.04 -7.51
N LYS A 163 13.61 -13.61 -6.44
CA LYS A 163 13.40 -15.01 -6.06
C LYS A 163 12.78 -15.04 -4.68
N VAL A 164 11.73 -15.82 -4.52
CA VAL A 164 11.05 -16.00 -3.24
C VAL A 164 11.02 -17.48 -2.92
N ALA A 165 11.48 -17.81 -1.73
CA ALA A 165 11.23 -19.10 -1.12
C ALA A 165 10.27 -18.93 0.06
N ALA A 166 9.30 -19.83 0.18
CA ALA A 166 8.42 -19.91 1.33
C ALA A 166 8.91 -21.02 2.25
N ASN A 167 8.83 -20.77 3.56
CA ASN A 167 9.12 -21.81 4.55
C ASN A 167 7.93 -22.77 4.59
N ASP A 168 8.12 -23.98 4.08
CA ASP A 168 7.20 -25.09 4.22
C ASP A 168 7.70 -25.97 5.36
N GLN A 169 6.95 -26.06 6.46
CA GLN A 169 7.46 -26.60 7.73
C GLN A 169 8.00 -28.03 7.60
N ASP A 170 7.46 -28.80 6.66
CA ASP A 170 7.80 -30.21 6.44
C ASP A 170 8.91 -30.40 5.39
N GLU A 171 8.91 -29.61 4.31
CA GLU A 171 9.85 -29.75 3.18
C GLU A 171 11.01 -28.73 3.20
N GLY A 172 11.00 -27.82 4.17
CA GLY A 172 11.95 -26.72 4.28
C GLY A 172 11.66 -25.57 3.32
N TRP A 173 12.69 -24.89 2.83
CA TRP A 173 12.53 -23.72 1.98
C TRP A 173 12.28 -24.11 0.53
N LEU A 174 11.08 -23.83 0.03
CA LEU A 174 10.69 -24.09 -1.35
C LEU A 174 10.67 -22.81 -2.17
N VAL A 175 11.32 -22.80 -3.33
CA VAL A 175 11.27 -21.66 -4.26
C VAL A 175 9.89 -21.63 -4.93
N VAL A 176 9.12 -20.59 -4.63
CA VAL A 176 7.70 -20.45 -5.04
C VAL A 176 7.50 -19.35 -6.08
N ARG A 177 8.49 -18.46 -6.26
CA ARG A 177 8.45 -17.40 -7.28
C ARG A 177 9.84 -17.06 -7.77
N SER A 178 9.96 -16.84 -9.08
CA SER A 178 11.18 -16.37 -9.74
C SER A 178 10.77 -15.48 -10.92
N ALA A 179 11.05 -14.18 -10.86
CA ALA A 179 10.61 -13.24 -11.88
C ALA A 179 11.58 -12.06 -12.06
N PRO A 180 11.76 -11.56 -13.31
CA PRO A 180 12.52 -10.34 -13.55
C PRO A 180 11.81 -9.12 -12.95
N GLN A 181 12.60 -8.18 -12.44
CA GLN A 181 12.12 -6.94 -11.85
C GLN A 181 12.61 -5.71 -12.63
N PRO A 182 11.73 -4.72 -12.86
CA PRO A 182 12.09 -3.54 -13.62
C PRO A 182 12.99 -2.63 -12.78
N VAL A 183 14.08 -2.15 -13.38
CA VAL A 183 14.97 -1.13 -12.80
C VAL A 183 14.76 0.17 -13.58
N GLY A 184 14.98 1.32 -12.95
CA GLY A 184 15.19 2.56 -13.71
C GLY A 184 15.36 3.79 -12.85
N SER A 185 15.99 4.79 -13.43
CA SER A 185 16.32 6.04 -12.75
C SER A 185 15.08 6.80 -12.32
N ASN A 186 15.18 7.43 -11.15
CA ASN A 186 14.14 8.26 -10.55
C ASN A 186 12.80 7.53 -10.46
N THR A 187 12.85 6.23 -10.18
CA THR A 187 11.66 5.44 -9.89
C THR A 187 11.87 4.65 -8.62
N ARG A 188 10.79 4.33 -7.93
CA ARG A 188 10.80 3.37 -6.83
C ARG A 188 9.70 2.35 -7.08
N THR A 189 9.87 1.13 -6.59
CA THR A 189 8.92 0.03 -6.86
C THR A 189 8.53 -0.67 -5.58
N THR A 190 7.23 -0.72 -5.30
CA THR A 190 6.69 -1.54 -4.23
C THR A 190 6.30 -2.90 -4.77
N VAL A 191 6.72 -3.96 -4.09
CA VAL A 191 6.42 -5.36 -4.43
C VAL A 191 5.66 -5.97 -3.26
N PHE A 192 4.44 -6.41 -3.52
CA PHE A 192 3.59 -7.11 -2.57
C PHE A 192 3.63 -8.60 -2.88
N LEU A 193 4.14 -9.40 -1.96
CA LEU A 193 4.15 -10.86 -2.07
C LEU A 193 2.91 -11.40 -1.39
N VAL A 194 2.00 -11.99 -2.16
CA VAL A 194 0.71 -12.50 -1.70
C VAL A 194 0.58 -13.98 -2.02
N ASP A 195 -0.10 -14.75 -1.16
CA ASP A 195 -0.47 -16.12 -1.49
C ASP A 195 -1.39 -16.15 -2.72
N ILE A 196 -1.21 -17.17 -3.56
CA ILE A 196 -2.19 -17.49 -4.60
C ILE A 196 -3.44 -18.03 -3.90
N GLU A 197 -4.62 -17.59 -4.32
CA GLU A 197 -5.88 -18.07 -3.74
C GLU A 197 -6.21 -19.49 -4.24
N PRO A 198 -6.78 -20.36 -3.39
CA PRO A 198 -7.28 -21.66 -3.80
C PRO A 198 -8.25 -21.57 -4.98
N SER A 199 -8.21 -22.59 -5.83
CA SER A 199 -9.15 -22.76 -6.95
C SER A 199 -9.63 -24.22 -7.03
N GLU A 200 -10.65 -24.50 -7.82
CA GLU A 200 -11.09 -25.89 -8.06
C GLU A 200 -10.00 -26.77 -8.65
N LEU A 201 -9.08 -26.19 -9.45
CA LEU A 201 -7.98 -26.91 -10.10
C LEU A 201 -6.75 -27.09 -9.20
N ASP A 202 -6.56 -26.18 -8.24
CA ASP A 202 -5.51 -26.24 -7.23
C ASP A 202 -6.08 -25.74 -5.90
N PRO A 203 -6.61 -26.64 -5.05
CA PRO A 203 -7.23 -26.27 -3.80
C PRO A 203 -6.21 -25.86 -2.72
N ASN A 204 -4.92 -26.16 -2.90
CA ASN A 204 -3.87 -25.89 -1.91
C ASN A 204 -2.62 -25.28 -2.56
N PRO A 205 -2.74 -24.11 -3.21
CA PRO A 205 -1.61 -23.53 -3.90
C PRO A 205 -0.50 -23.15 -2.93
N LEU A 206 0.71 -23.62 -3.20
CA LEU A 206 1.92 -23.23 -2.47
C LEU A 206 2.56 -21.95 -3.05
N GLY A 207 2.10 -21.51 -4.22
CA GLY A 207 2.69 -20.40 -4.96
C GLY A 207 2.48 -19.03 -4.30
N ILE A 208 3.35 -18.10 -4.68
CA ILE A 208 3.27 -16.67 -4.33
C ILE A 208 3.13 -15.87 -5.62
N MET A 209 2.24 -14.89 -5.61
CA MET A 209 2.14 -13.87 -6.65
C MET A 209 2.84 -12.58 -6.19
N ASP A 210 3.60 -11.94 -7.08
CA ASP A 210 4.13 -10.60 -6.85
C ASP A 210 3.26 -9.55 -7.55
N ARG A 211 2.61 -8.69 -6.76
CA ARG A 211 1.91 -7.50 -7.26
C ARG A 211 2.81 -6.30 -7.13
N ARG A 212 2.98 -5.54 -8.20
CA ARG A 212 4.01 -4.51 -8.28
C ARG A 212 3.41 -3.18 -8.65
N ILE A 213 3.88 -2.14 -7.99
CA ILE A 213 3.51 -0.77 -8.31
C ILE A 213 4.78 0.06 -8.39
N ARG A 214 4.96 0.73 -9.53
CA ARG A 214 6.13 1.56 -9.81
C ARG A 214 5.69 3.00 -9.87
N GLU A 215 6.40 3.85 -9.14
CA GLU A 215 6.18 5.29 -9.13
C GLU A 215 7.37 5.98 -9.78
N ARG A 216 7.08 7.08 -10.49
CA ARG A 216 8.11 7.96 -11.00
C ARG A 216 8.25 9.16 -10.07
N ILE A 217 9.50 9.46 -9.75
CA ILE A 217 9.87 10.63 -8.97
C ILE A 217 10.34 11.69 -9.95
N PHE A 218 9.80 12.89 -9.81
CA PHE A 218 10.22 14.04 -10.59
C PHE A 218 10.64 15.15 -9.65
N THR A 219 11.67 15.88 -10.05
CA THR A 219 12.13 17.08 -9.35
C THR A 219 11.60 18.27 -10.13
N ASP A 220 10.94 19.20 -9.45
CA ASP A 220 10.49 20.45 -10.07
C ASP A 220 11.62 21.49 -10.17
N ASP A 221 11.31 22.64 -10.75
CA ASP A 221 12.26 23.74 -10.97
C ASP A 221 12.80 24.35 -9.67
N THR A 222 12.16 24.07 -8.53
CA THR A 222 12.60 24.51 -7.19
C THR A 222 13.49 23.48 -6.50
N GLY A 223 13.71 22.31 -7.11
CA GLY A 223 14.45 21.20 -6.52
C GLY A 223 13.61 20.28 -5.65
N MET A 224 12.29 20.50 -5.56
CA MET A 224 11.39 19.68 -4.76
C MET A 224 11.00 18.40 -5.50
N GLN A 225 11.03 17.27 -4.80
CA GLN A 225 10.69 15.97 -5.37
C GLN A 225 9.22 15.62 -5.16
N HIS A 226 8.61 15.07 -6.21
CA HIS A 226 7.19 14.74 -6.28
C HIS A 226 6.97 13.34 -6.85
N LEU A 227 5.82 12.73 -6.53
CA LEU A 227 5.44 11.37 -6.93
C LEU A 227 4.36 11.37 -8.01
N ARG A 228 4.65 10.71 -9.14
CA ARG A 228 3.69 10.47 -10.22
C ARG A 228 3.39 8.98 -10.39
#